data_AF-A0A8S8Y6Q4-F1
#
_entry.id   AF-A0A8S8Y6Q4-F1
#
_cell.length_a   1.000
_cell.length_b   1.000
_cell.length_c   1.000
_cell.angle_alpha   90.00
_cell.angle_beta   90.00
_cell.angle_gamma   90.00
#
_symmetry.space_group_name_H-M   'P 1'
#
loop_
_entity.id
_entity.type
_entity.pdbx_description
1 polymer ?
#
loop_
_entity_poly.entity_id
_entity_poly.type
_entity_poly.pdbx_seq_one_letter_code
_entity_poly.pdbx_strand_id
1 'polypeptide(L)'
;MDIEHPAAKMIIEVAKTQEQHCYDGTTSAVVLAGELLKRSEDRSNRTFTPPSSAKVPPRGRTRHSRTGPARLGHREDDNMLLEVAKTSLTGKSAGAVKAFLADICVRP
;
A
#
# COMPACT_ATOMS: atom_id res chain seq x y z
N MET A 1 10.04 -18.77 3.12
CA MET A 1 9.06 -18.93 2.03
C MET A 1 9.83 -18.83 0.74
N ASP A 2 10.13 -19.97 0.12
CA ASP A 2 10.73 -19.96 -1.22
C ASP A 2 9.61 -19.77 -2.23
N ILE A 3 9.75 -18.72 -3.04
CA ILE A 3 8.73 -18.27 -3.98
C ILE A 3 9.37 -18.25 -5.35
N GLU A 4 8.96 -19.19 -6.19
CA GLU A 4 9.53 -19.41 -7.52
C GLU A 4 8.88 -18.50 -8.58
N HIS A 5 7.59 -18.17 -8.41
CA HIS A 5 6.83 -17.46 -9.43
C HIS A 5 7.26 -15.98 -9.55
N PRO A 6 7.69 -15.51 -10.74
CA PRO A 6 8.17 -14.13 -10.94
C PRO A 6 7.16 -13.05 -10.52
N ALA A 7 5.87 -13.25 -10.83
CA ALA A 7 4.84 -12.30 -10.41
C ALA A 7 4.68 -12.22 -8.88
N ALA A 8 4.87 -13.33 -8.16
CA ALA A 8 4.83 -13.33 -6.71
C ALA A 8 6.07 -12.63 -6.13
N LYS A 9 7.25 -12.78 -6.75
CA LYS A 9 8.45 -12.00 -6.40
C LYS A 9 8.20 -10.49 -6.52
N MET A 10 7.55 -10.05 -7.59
CA MET A 10 7.20 -8.63 -7.76
C MET A 10 6.23 -8.12 -6.68
N ILE A 11 5.24 -8.92 -6.27
CA ILE A 11 4.32 -8.55 -5.18
C ILE A 11 5.04 -8.46 -3.83
N ILE A 12 5.99 -9.35 -3.57
CA ILE A 12 6.82 -9.29 -2.35
C ILE A 12 7.68 -8.03 -2.33
N GLU A 13 8.25 -7.65 -3.48
CA GLU A 13 9.04 -6.42 -3.58
C GLU A 13 8.20 -5.19 -3.22
N VAL A 14 6.95 -5.11 -3.67
CA VAL A 14 6.02 -4.03 -3.27
C VAL A 14 5.84 -4.00 -1.74
N ALA A 15 5.62 -5.16 -1.11
CA ALA A 15 5.49 -5.24 0.35
C ALA A 15 6.79 -4.83 1.06
N LYS A 16 7.94 -5.27 0.58
CA LYS A 16 9.27 -4.92 1.14
C LYS A 16 9.56 -3.44 1.02
N THR A 17 9.26 -2.82 -0.11
CA THR A 17 9.41 -1.37 -0.31
C THR A 17 8.50 -0.59 0.66
N GLN A 18 7.26 -1.04 0.86
CA GLN A 18 6.35 -0.42 1.81
C GLN A 18 6.85 -0.55 3.27
N GLU A 19 7.38 -1.72 3.65
CA GLU A 19 7.99 -1.93 4.96
C GLU A 19 9.21 -1.01 5.16
N GLN A 20 10.10 -0.92 4.16
CA GLN A 20 11.34 -0.13 4.25
C GLN A 20 11.12 1.38 4.36
N HIS A 21 10.06 1.91 3.71
CA HIS A 21 9.84 3.36 3.67
C HIS A 21 8.76 3.86 4.63
N CYS A 22 7.77 3.03 4.96
CA CYS A 22 6.62 3.45 5.75
C CYS A 22 6.40 2.62 7.02
N TYR A 23 6.97 1.41 7.11
CA TYR A 23 6.84 0.49 8.26
C TYR A 23 5.40 0.07 8.63
N ASP A 24 4.42 0.45 7.82
CA ASP A 24 3.00 0.15 7.95
C ASP A 24 2.34 0.04 6.56
N GLY A 25 1.23 -0.68 6.48
CA GLY A 25 0.42 -0.80 5.26
C GLY A 25 0.92 -1.82 4.25
N THR A 26 1.84 -2.72 4.61
CA THR A 26 2.34 -3.78 3.71
C THR A 26 1.22 -4.66 3.16
N THR A 27 0.26 -5.05 4.01
CA THR A 27 -0.94 -5.80 3.60
C THR A 27 -1.79 -5.02 2.61
N SER A 28 -2.06 -3.74 2.88
CA SER A 28 -2.84 -2.86 2.00
C SER A 28 -2.18 -2.69 0.64
N ALA A 29 -0.86 -2.54 0.60
CA ALA A 29 -0.10 -2.41 -0.64
C ALA A 29 -0.22 -3.67 -1.52
N VAL A 30 -0.14 -4.86 -0.93
CA VAL A 30 -0.31 -6.14 -1.64
C VAL A 30 -1.73 -6.29 -2.18
N VAL A 31 -2.75 -6.01 -1.37
CA VAL A 31 -4.16 -6.10 -1.80
C VAL A 31 -4.45 -5.14 -2.94
N LEU A 32 -3.98 -3.90 -2.85
CA LEU A 32 -4.12 -2.90 -3.93
C LEU A 32 -3.41 -3.35 -5.21
N ALA A 33 -2.20 -3.90 -5.12
CA ALA A 33 -1.49 -4.41 -6.28
C ALA A 33 -2.26 -5.55 -6.96
N GLY A 34 -2.83 -6.49 -6.19
CA GLY A 34 -3.66 -7.56 -6.71
C GLY A 34 -4.92 -7.06 -7.43
N GLU A 35 -5.65 -6.10 -6.83
CA GLU A 35 -6.86 -5.52 -7.41
C GLU A 35 -6.57 -4.74 -8.71
N LEU A 36 -5.44 -4.01 -8.75
CA LEU A 36 -5.00 -3.31 -9.97
C LEU A 36 -4.62 -4.26 -11.10
N LEU A 37 -4.02 -5.41 -10.78
CA LEU A 37 -3.70 -6.45 -11.76
C LEU A 37 -4.99 -7.09 -12.30
N LYS A 38 -5.94 -7.44 -11.44
CA LYS A 38 -7.25 -7.97 -11.84
C LYS A 38 -7.99 -7.04 -12.81
N ARG A 39 -8.06 -5.74 -12.49
CA ARG A 39 -8.66 -4.74 -13.38
C ARG A 39 -7.91 -4.59 -14.71
N SER A 40 -6.60 -4.79 -14.70
CA SER A 40 -5.78 -4.75 -15.91
C SER A 40 -6.04 -5.96 -16.80
N GLU A 41 -6.23 -7.14 -16.21
CA GLU A 41 -6.61 -8.37 -16.90
C GLU A 41 -8.02 -8.26 -17.52
N ASP A 42 -9.01 -7.79 -16.75
CA ASP A 42 -10.38 -7.55 -17.24
C ASP A 42 -10.41 -6.61 -18.44
N ARG A 43 -9.58 -5.55 -18.41
CA ARG A 43 -9.45 -4.62 -19.52
C ARG A 43 -8.78 -5.27 -20.73
N SER A 44 -7.73 -6.06 -20.51
CA SER A 44 -7.02 -6.78 -21.58
C SER A 44 -7.95 -7.73 -22.34
N ASN A 45 -8.78 -8.50 -21.62
CA ASN A 45 -9.76 -9.43 -22.20
C ASN A 45 -10.82 -8.75 -23.07
N ARG A 46 -11.12 -7.46 -22.84
CA ARG A 46 -12.03 -6.67 -23.68
C ARG A 46 -11.39 -6.06 -24.94
N THR A 47 -10.06 -6.01 -25.03
CA THR A 47 -9.32 -5.33 -26.11
C THR A 47 -8.52 -6.27 -27.01
N PHE A 48 -8.90 -7.56 -27.13
CA PHE A 48 -8.26 -8.48 -28.06
C PHE A 48 -8.62 -8.15 -29.52
N THR A 49 -8.08 -7.04 -30.02
CA THR A 49 -7.85 -6.76 -31.44
C THR A 49 -6.35 -6.99 -31.66
N PRO A 50 -5.93 -7.81 -32.63
CA PRO A 50 -4.53 -8.20 -32.78
C PRO A 50 -3.64 -6.97 -33.04
N PRO A 51 -2.44 -6.90 -32.44
CA PRO A 51 -1.57 -5.74 -32.57
C PRO A 51 -0.74 -5.88 -33.86
N SER A 52 -1.32 -5.58 -35.01
CA SER A 52 -0.50 -5.20 -36.16
C SER A 52 -0.40 -3.67 -36.19
N SER A 53 0.82 -3.16 -36.03
CA SER A 53 1.18 -1.76 -36.34
C SER A 53 0.62 -0.61 -35.47
N ALA A 54 0.12 -0.82 -34.26
CA ALA A 54 -0.22 0.30 -33.38
C ALA A 54 0.98 0.69 -32.51
N LYS A 55 1.69 1.76 -32.88
CA LYS A 55 2.54 2.55 -31.96
C LYS A 55 1.75 2.76 -30.67
N VAL A 56 2.10 2.04 -29.60
CA VAL A 56 1.48 2.21 -28.29
C VAL A 56 1.92 3.59 -27.79
N PRO A 57 1.04 4.60 -27.69
CA PRO A 57 1.42 5.86 -27.05
C PRO A 57 1.76 5.55 -25.58
N PRO A 58 2.75 6.24 -24.98
CA PRO A 58 3.18 5.96 -23.61
C PRO A 58 1.95 5.96 -22.71
N ARG A 59 1.67 4.78 -22.14
CA ARG A 59 0.48 4.51 -21.33
C ARG A 59 0.34 5.63 -20.31
N GLY A 60 -0.82 6.29 -20.34
CA GLY A 60 -1.15 7.40 -19.46
C GLY A 60 -0.82 7.05 -18.02
N ARG A 61 0.27 7.65 -17.54
CA ARG A 61 0.69 7.60 -16.14
C ARG A 61 -0.53 8.02 -15.33
N THR A 62 -1.07 7.13 -14.50
CA THR A 62 -2.16 7.47 -13.57
C THR A 62 -1.64 8.59 -12.68
N ARG A 63 -1.97 9.83 -13.05
CA ARG A 63 -1.60 11.05 -12.36
C ARG A 63 -2.42 11.13 -11.09
N HIS A 64 -2.10 10.35 -10.06
CA HIS A 64 -2.74 10.46 -8.74
C HIS A 64 -1.73 10.62 -7.58
N SER A 65 -0.43 10.72 -7.86
CA SER A 65 0.61 10.82 -6.81
C SER A 65 1.18 12.23 -6.59
N ARG A 66 0.44 13.29 -6.90
CA ARG A 66 0.92 14.68 -6.68
C ARG A 66 -0.03 15.58 -5.89
N THR A 67 -0.93 15.02 -5.09
CA THR A 67 -1.25 15.70 -3.84
C THR A 67 -0.06 15.42 -2.93
N GLY A 68 0.82 16.41 -2.72
CA GLY A 68 1.81 16.33 -1.64
C GLY A 68 1.09 15.95 -0.34
N PRO A 69 1.80 15.39 0.67
CA PRO A 69 1.15 15.06 1.94
C PRO A 69 0.33 16.28 2.33
N ALA A 70 -0.99 16.08 2.49
CA ALA A 70 -1.82 17.14 3.04
C ALA A 70 -1.15 17.45 4.38
N ARG A 71 -0.46 18.59 4.47
CA ARG A 71 0.04 19.09 5.74
C ARG A 71 -1.23 19.44 6.50
N LEU A 72 -1.80 18.45 7.16
CA LEU A 72 -2.80 18.64 8.18
C LEU A 72 -2.07 19.51 9.20
N GLY A 73 -2.38 20.80 9.21
CA GLY A 73 -1.81 21.79 10.13
C GLY A 73 -2.33 21.57 11.55
N HIS A 74 -2.30 20.33 12.02
CA HIS A 74 -2.71 19.95 13.35
C HIS A 74 -1.50 20.07 14.29
N ARG A 75 -1.76 20.64 15.46
CA ARG A 75 -0.88 20.48 16.61
C ARG A 75 -0.78 18.98 16.90
N GLU A 76 0.43 18.51 17.16
CA GLU A 76 0.71 17.14 17.57
C GLU A 76 0.10 16.92 18.95
N ASP A 77 -1.21 16.64 18.98
CA ASP A 77 -1.92 16.33 20.22
C ASP A 77 -1.70 14.84 20.54
N ASP A 78 -1.30 14.53 21.78
CA ASP A 78 -1.04 13.15 22.23
C ASP A 78 -2.24 12.22 21.99
N ASN A 79 -3.46 12.74 22.11
CA ASN A 79 -4.68 11.99 21.80
C ASN A 79 -4.76 11.58 20.33
N MET A 80 -4.35 12.45 19.41
CA MET A 80 -4.31 12.14 17.99
C MET A 80 -3.23 11.09 17.68
N LEU A 81 -2.05 11.24 18.27
CA LEU A 81 -0.96 10.27 18.13
C LEU A 81 -1.31 8.89 18.70
N LEU A 82 -2.06 8.85 19.82
CA LEU A 82 -2.57 7.61 20.41
C LEU A 82 -3.54 6.89 19.47
N GLU A 83 -4.45 7.61 18.83
CA GLU A 83 -5.39 6.99 17.88
C GLU A 83 -4.69 6.49 16.61
N VAL A 84 -3.67 7.20 16.12
CA VAL A 84 -2.81 6.73 15.02
C VAL A 84 -2.08 5.44 15.41
N ALA A 85 -1.43 5.43 16.58
CA ALA A 85 -0.71 4.25 17.07
C ALA A 85 -1.63 3.03 17.26
N LYS A 86 -2.82 3.24 17.85
CA LYS A 86 -3.84 2.17 17.98
C LYS A 86 -4.25 1.63 16.62
N THR A 87 -4.45 2.50 15.63
CA THR A 87 -4.88 2.11 14.28
C THR A 87 -3.81 1.27 13.59
N SER A 88 -2.55 1.71 13.59
CA SER A 88 -1.43 0.95 13.00
C SER A 88 -1.20 -0.40 13.70
N LEU A 89 -1.53 -0.52 15.00
CA LEU A 89 -1.44 -1.77 15.75
C LEU A 89 -2.61 -2.75 15.49
N THR A 90 -3.71 -2.32 14.84
CA THR A 90 -4.89 -3.17 14.59
C THR A 90 -4.58 -4.40 13.73
N GLY A 91 -3.72 -4.27 12.73
CA GLY A 91 -3.37 -5.33 11.79
C GLY A 91 -2.25 -6.27 12.27
N LYS A 92 -1.72 -6.04 13.48
CA LYS A 92 -0.64 -6.85 14.09
C LYS A 92 -1.18 -7.63 15.30
N SER A 93 -0.42 -8.59 15.81
CA SER A 93 -0.78 -9.47 16.95
C SER A 93 -0.98 -8.76 18.31
N ALA A 94 -1.10 -7.43 18.32
CA ALA A 94 -1.20 -6.56 19.47
C ALA A 94 -2.65 -6.30 19.93
N GLY A 95 -3.65 -7.00 19.41
CA GLY A 95 -5.07 -6.71 19.63
C GLY A 95 -5.47 -6.55 21.11
N ALA A 96 -5.01 -7.44 21.98
CA ALA A 96 -5.33 -7.42 23.41
C ALA A 96 -4.55 -6.36 24.21
N VAL A 97 -3.38 -5.94 23.73
CA VAL A 97 -2.44 -5.05 24.43
C VAL A 97 -2.30 -3.70 23.70
N LYS A 98 -3.22 -3.42 22.78
CA LYS A 98 -3.15 -2.28 21.85
C LYS A 98 -3.06 -0.95 22.58
N ALA A 99 -3.85 -0.76 23.63
CA ALA A 99 -3.86 0.49 24.39
C ALA A 99 -2.53 0.71 25.13
N PHE A 100 -1.97 -0.33 25.74
CA PHE A 100 -0.69 -0.27 26.44
C PHE A 100 0.48 -0.05 25.48
N LEU A 101 0.51 -0.77 24.34
CA LEU A 101 1.55 -0.60 23.34
C LEU A 101 1.46 0.75 22.64
N ALA A 102 0.25 1.24 22.34
CA ALA A 102 0.05 2.58 21.80
C ALA A 102 0.56 3.65 22.77
N ASP A 103 0.38 3.45 24.08
CA ASP A 103 0.84 4.38 25.08
C ASP A 103 2.37 4.51 25.11
N ILE A 104 3.07 3.36 25.08
CA ILE A 104 4.53 3.31 24.99
C ILE A 104 5.03 3.98 23.69
N CYS A 105 4.32 3.82 22.58
CA CYS A 105 4.71 4.41 21.30
C CYS A 105 4.64 5.95 21.29
N VAL A 106 3.72 6.55 22.05
CA VAL A 106 3.52 8.01 22.10
C VAL A 106 4.32 8.65 23.24
N ARG A 107 4.49 7.93 24.35
CA ARG A 107 5.16 8.41 25.57
C ARG A 107 6.32 7.45 25.94
N PRO A 108 7.49 7.59 25.27
CA PRO A 108 8.63 6.70 25.49
C PRO A 108 9.36 6.94 26.82
#